data_AF-A0A7C5K8J4-F1
#
_entry.id   AF-A0A7C5K8J4-F1
#
_cell.length_a   1.000
_cell.length_b   1.000
_cell.length_c   1.000
_cell.angle_alpha   90.00
_cell.angle_beta   90.00
_cell.angle_gamma   90.00
#
_symmetry.space_group_name_H-M   'P 1'
#
loop_
_entity.id
_entity.type
_entity.pdbx_description
1 polymer ?
#
loop_
_entity_poly.entity_id
_entity_poly.type
_entity_poly.pdbx_seq_one_letter_code
_entity_poly.pdbx_strand_id
1 'polypeptide(L)'
;MRKSLLKEPEPLIDIFQNGDNIMVVAELKGFRKENIKARVEKRRLVLSANAHGRSYHKILSLPKAVVPESMRMAYKNGVVEIILKKAIEAKAIKELAG
;
A
#
# COMPACT_ATOMS: atom_id res chain seq x y z
N MET A 1 -9.06 -26.58 18.85
CA MET A 1 -9.14 -25.24 18.22
C MET A 1 -9.11 -25.43 16.71
N ARG A 2 -10.25 -25.35 16.01
CA ARG A 2 -10.30 -25.45 14.55
C ARG A 2 -9.71 -24.15 13.98
N LYS A 3 -8.47 -24.20 13.47
CA LYS A 3 -7.93 -23.13 12.62
C LYS A 3 -8.92 -22.98 11.46
N SER A 4 -9.59 -21.83 11.37
CA SER A 4 -10.45 -21.50 10.23
C SER A 4 -9.64 -21.69 8.95
N LEU A 5 -10.07 -22.64 8.10
CA LEU A 5 -9.49 -22.91 6.78
C LEU A 5 -9.95 -21.90 5.72
N LEU A 6 -10.75 -20.91 6.10
CA LEU A 6 -11.18 -19.83 5.22
C LEU A 6 -10.07 -18.79 5.17
N LYS A 7 -9.20 -18.90 4.15
CA LYS A 7 -8.33 -17.80 3.72
C LYS A 7 -9.24 -16.61 3.44
N GLU A 8 -9.01 -15.49 4.12
CA GLU A 8 -9.80 -14.29 3.85
C GLU A 8 -9.72 -13.93 2.37
N PRO A 9 -10.84 -13.47 1.76
CA PRO A 9 -10.81 -13.04 0.38
C PRO A 9 -9.74 -11.95 0.22
N GLU A 10 -8.98 -12.02 -0.88
CA GLU A 10 -8.03 -10.96 -1.16
C GLU A 10 -8.80 -9.65 -1.31
N PRO A 11 -8.34 -8.57 -0.67
CA PRO A 11 -9.01 -7.29 -0.79
C PRO A 11 -8.92 -6.78 -2.21
N LEU A 12 -9.96 -6.05 -2.62
CA LEU A 12 -9.95 -5.30 -3.88
C LEU A 12 -8.94 -4.16 -3.76
N ILE A 13 -8.11 -4.02 -4.79
CA ILE A 13 -7.06 -3.03 -4.87
C ILE A 13 -7.05 -2.43 -6.26
N ASP A 14 -7.15 -1.12 -6.32
CA ASP A 14 -7.01 -0.36 -7.56
C ASP A 14 -5.83 0.60 -7.47
N ILE A 15 -5.15 0.80 -8.60
CA ILE A 15 -4.00 1.70 -8.74
C ILE A 15 -4.29 2.70 -9.84
N PHE A 16 -4.33 3.98 -9.47
CA PHE A 16 -4.57 5.09 -10.38
C PHE A 16 -3.32 5.93 -10.55
N GLN A 17 -3.16 6.51 -11.74
CA GLN A 17 -2.15 7.52 -12.02
C GLN A 17 -2.85 8.84 -12.31
N ASN A 18 -2.52 9.89 -11.55
CA ASN A 18 -3.10 11.22 -11.76
C ASN A 18 -2.00 12.28 -11.69
N GLY A 19 -1.71 12.94 -12.82
CA GLY A 19 -0.60 13.89 -12.92
C GLY A 19 0.70 13.31 -12.36
N ASP A 20 1.24 13.96 -11.33
CA ASP A 20 2.47 13.55 -10.66
C ASP A 20 2.27 12.53 -9.53
N ASN A 21 1.04 12.05 -9.31
CA ASN A 21 0.72 11.13 -8.22
C ASN A 21 0.36 9.74 -8.71
N ILE A 22 0.63 8.75 -7.86
CA ILE A 22 0.07 7.41 -7.89
C ILE A 22 -0.84 7.30 -6.67
N MET A 23 -2.07 6.84 -6.88
CA MET A 23 -3.05 6.60 -5.82
C MET A 23 -3.37 5.11 -5.77
N VAL A 24 -3.30 4.52 -4.58
CA VAL A 24 -3.65 3.12 -4.33
C VAL A 24 -4.83 3.11 -3.38
N VAL A 25 -5.92 2.46 -3.79
CA VAL A 25 -7.13 2.29 -2.98
C VAL A 25 -7.26 0.81 -2.67
N ALA A 26 -7.42 0.44 -1.39
CA ALA A 26 -7.58 -0.95 -0.99
C ALA A 26 -8.66 -1.13 0.09
N GLU A 27 -9.48 -2.17 -0.03
CA GLU A 27 -10.45 -2.53 1.00
C GLU A 27 -9.77 -3.28 2.16
N LEU A 28 -9.81 -2.77 3.38
CA LEU A 28 -9.31 -3.42 4.59
C LEU A 28 -10.37 -3.38 5.71
N LYS A 29 -11.54 -3.99 5.42
CA LYS A 29 -12.67 -4.10 6.36
C LYS A 29 -12.33 -5.03 7.52
N GLY A 30 -12.58 -4.56 8.75
CA GLY A 30 -12.30 -5.30 9.98
C GLY A 30 -10.89 -5.10 10.55
N PHE A 31 -10.07 -4.25 9.91
CA PHE A 31 -8.87 -3.70 10.52
C PHE A 31 -9.17 -2.31 11.08
N ARG A 32 -8.30 -1.83 11.98
CA ARG A 32 -8.33 -0.43 12.43
C ARG A 32 -7.11 0.29 11.86
N LYS A 33 -7.16 1.62 11.81
CA LYS A 33 -6.08 2.44 11.23
C LYS A 33 -4.72 2.15 11.89
N GLU A 34 -4.69 1.94 13.21
CA GLU A 34 -3.42 1.67 13.94
C GLU A 34 -2.74 0.38 13.47
N ASN A 35 -3.53 -0.55 12.95
CA ASN A 35 -3.08 -1.89 12.57
C ASN A 35 -2.60 -1.97 11.13
N ILE A 36 -2.82 -0.91 10.33
CA ILE A 36 -2.46 -0.85 8.91
C ILE A 36 -1.08 -0.19 8.77
N LYS A 37 -0.18 -0.87 8.07
CA LYS A 37 1.17 -0.37 7.77
C LYS A 37 1.40 -0.41 6.27
N ALA A 38 1.89 0.72 5.75
CA ALA A 38 2.36 0.85 4.38
C ALA A 38 3.85 1.18 4.40
N ARG A 39 4.62 0.56 3.50
CA ARG A 39 6.03 0.89 3.25
C ARG A 39 6.26 0.91 1.76
N VAL A 40 7.14 1.78 1.31
CA VAL A 40 7.43 1.91 -0.12
C VAL A 40 8.92 1.93 -0.37
N GLU A 41 9.34 1.24 -1.41
CA GLU A 41 10.72 1.21 -1.86
C GLU A 41 10.72 1.22 -3.39
N LYS A 42 11.30 2.26 -4.00
CA LYS A 42 11.39 2.43 -5.46
C LYS A 42 10.02 2.33 -6.13
N ARG A 43 9.68 1.15 -6.65
CA ARG A 43 8.43 0.82 -7.38
C ARG A 43 7.56 -0.19 -6.64
N ARG A 44 7.80 -0.44 -5.36
CA ARG A 44 7.09 -1.45 -4.57
C ARG A 44 6.41 -0.83 -3.38
N LEU A 45 5.10 -1.00 -3.28
CA LEU A 45 4.32 -0.70 -2.08
C LEU A 45 4.02 -2.00 -1.35
N VAL A 46 4.46 -2.09 -0.11
CA VAL A 46 4.12 -3.19 0.81
C VAL A 46 3.01 -2.68 1.73
N LEU A 47 1.83 -3.29 1.63
CA LEU A 47 0.68 -3.00 2.46
C LEU A 47 0.41 -4.21 3.37
N SER A 48 0.24 -3.95 4.66
CA SER A 48 0.02 -4.99 5.65
C SER A 48 -0.96 -4.54 6.73
N ALA A 49 -1.73 -5.48 7.27
CA ALA A 49 -2.60 -5.25 8.41
C ALA A 49 -2.71 -6.50 9.28
N ASN A 50 -2.76 -6.34 10.60
CA ASN A 50 -2.88 -7.48 11.53
C ASN A 50 -3.83 -7.13 12.68
N ALA A 51 -4.87 -7.92 12.92
CA ALA A 51 -5.80 -7.72 14.03
C ALA A 51 -6.59 -8.99 14.34
N HIS A 52 -6.79 -9.33 15.61
CA HIS A 52 -7.71 -10.39 16.06
C HIS A 52 -7.60 -11.73 15.29
N GLY A 53 -6.37 -12.20 15.03
CA GLY A 53 -6.13 -13.45 14.30
C GLY A 53 -6.30 -13.36 12.78
N ARG A 54 -6.60 -12.16 12.25
CA ARG A 54 -6.65 -11.82 10.83
C ARG A 54 -5.36 -11.13 10.44
N SER A 55 -4.78 -11.53 9.31
CA SER A 55 -3.60 -10.90 8.74
C SER A 55 -3.75 -10.68 7.25
N TYR A 56 -3.28 -9.53 6.80
CA TYR A 56 -3.19 -9.16 5.41
C TYR A 56 -1.77 -8.71 5.10
N HIS A 57 -1.25 -9.15 3.96
CA HIS A 57 0.05 -8.74 3.46
C HIS A 57 0.06 -8.82 1.93
N LYS A 58 0.36 -7.70 1.27
CA LYS A 58 0.46 -7.63 -0.18
C LYS A 58 1.61 -6.74 -0.60
N ILE A 59 2.28 -7.17 -1.66
CA ILE A 59 3.30 -6.39 -2.35
C ILE A 59 2.72 -5.99 -3.69
N LEU A 60 2.64 -4.68 -3.94
CA LEU A 60 2.09 -4.08 -5.13
C LEU A 60 3.23 -3.48 -5.95
N SER A 61 3.28 -3.84 -7.24
CA SER A 61 4.17 -3.18 -8.19
C SER A 61 3.52 -1.89 -8.66
N LEU A 62 4.19 -0.76 -8.40
CA LEU A 62 3.75 0.56 -8.84
C LEU A 62 4.16 0.79 -10.31
N PRO A 63 3.33 1.50 -11.10
CA PRO A 63 3.60 1.75 -12.51
C PRO A 63 4.84 2.63 -12.73
N LYS A 64 5.23 3.45 -11.75
CA LYS A 64 6.45 4.27 -11.76
C LYS A 64 7.13 4.29 -10.40
N ALA A 65 8.41 4.69 -10.39
CA ALA A 65 9.12 4.95 -9.15
C ALA A 65 8.47 6.12 -8.41
N VAL A 66 8.54 6.11 -7.08
CA VAL A 66 7.93 7.13 -6.23
C VAL A 66 8.92 7.67 -5.22
N VAL A 67 8.60 8.82 -4.64
CA VAL A 67 9.34 9.42 -3.53
C VAL A 67 8.78 8.89 -2.20
N PRO A 68 9.52 8.08 -1.43
CA PRO A 68 8.98 7.44 -0.23
C PRO A 68 8.43 8.42 0.82
N GLU A 69 9.12 9.54 1.01
CA GLU A 69 8.77 10.55 2.02
C GLU A 69 7.48 11.30 1.66
N SER A 70 7.00 11.17 0.42
CA SER A 70 5.77 11.82 -0.04
C SER A 70 4.50 11.06 0.34
N MET A 71 4.63 9.84 0.89
CA MET A 71 3.51 8.96 1.18
C MET A 71 2.52 9.60 2.14
N ARG A 72 1.25 9.67 1.71
CA ARG A 72 0.12 10.04 2.57
C ARG A 72 -0.88 8.91 2.60
N MET A 73 -1.43 8.62 3.77
CA MET A 73 -2.39 7.53 3.96
C MET A 73 -3.62 8.02 4.73
N ALA A 74 -4.80 7.77 4.16
CA ALA A 74 -6.09 7.97 4.79
C ALA A 74 -6.80 6.63 4.97
N TYR A 75 -7.61 6.50 6.02
CA TYR A 75 -8.44 5.32 6.25
C TYR A 75 -9.83 5.74 6.70
N LYS A 76 -10.85 5.33 5.94
CA LYS A 76 -12.25 5.65 6.23
C LYS A 76 -13.14 4.49 5.81
N ASN A 77 -14.08 4.10 6.67
CA ASN A 77 -15.10 3.08 6.40
C ASN A 77 -14.55 1.77 5.81
N GLY A 78 -13.41 1.29 6.31
CA GLY A 78 -12.84 0.04 5.80
C GLY A 78 -12.01 0.19 4.53
N VAL A 79 -11.78 1.40 4.02
CA VAL A 79 -10.99 1.63 2.80
C VAL A 79 -9.75 2.45 3.15
N VAL A 80 -8.59 1.98 2.70
CA VAL A 80 -7.33 2.72 2.76
C VAL A 80 -7.07 3.39 1.41
N GLU A 81 -6.70 4.66 1.47
CA GLU A 81 -6.23 5.43 0.32
C GLU A 81 -4.78 5.85 0.59
N ILE A 82 -3.89 5.52 -0.33
CA ILE A 82 -2.46 5.84 -0.26
C ILE A 82 -2.09 6.67 -1.48
N ILE A 83 -1.54 7.86 -1.25
CA ILE A 83 -1.09 8.78 -2.30
C ILE A 83 0.42 8.92 -2.21
N LEU A 84 1.09 8.78 -3.35
CA LEU A 84 2.55 8.87 -3.50
C LEU A 84 2.89 9.76 -4.70
N LYS A 85 3.86 10.66 -4.56
CA LYS A 85 4.43 11.40 -5.70
C LYS A 85 5.34 10.49 -6.51
N LYS A 86 5.22 10.55 -7.83
CA LYS A 86 6.15 9.93 -8.79
C LYS A 86 7.54 10.55 -8.60
N ALA A 87 8.57 9.71 -8.65
CA ALA A 87 9.94 10.17 -8.69
C ALA A 87 10.26 10.75 -10.07
N ILE A 88 10.95 11.89 -10.09
CA ILE A 88 11.56 12.43 -11.30
C ILE A 88 12.79 11.56 -11.62
N GLU A 89 13.06 11.30 -12.90
CA GLU A 89 14.07 10.34 -13.35
C GLU A 89 15.46 10.57 -12.71
N ALA A 90 15.90 11.82 -12.57
CA ALA A 90 17.17 12.15 -11.91
C ALA A 90 17.25 11.72 -10.43
N LYS A 91 16.12 11.79 -9.69
CA LYS A 91 16.07 11.35 -8.28
C LYS A 91 16.01 9.83 -8.18
N ALA A 92 15.32 9.17 -9.11
CA ALA A 92 15.24 7.71 -9.16
C ALA A 92 16.60 7.05 -9.40
N ILE A 93 17.45 7.65 -10.25
CA ILE A 93 18.80 7.14 -10.53
C ILE A 93 19.71 7.22 -9.30
N LYS A 94 19.62 8.30 -8.51
CA LYS A 94 20.43 8.46 -7.29
C LYS A 94 20.10 7.41 -6.21
N GLU A 95 18.84 6.99 -6.10
CA GLU A 95 18.41 5.92 -5.17
C GLU A 95 18.65 4.49 -5.70
N LEU A 96 19.02 4.34 -6.98
CA LEU A 96 19.42 3.05 -7.57
C LEU A 96 20.92 2.81 -7.49
N ALA A 97 21.72 3.89 -7.44
CA ALA A 97 23.18 3.84 -7.38
C ALA A 97 23.74 3.85 -5.94
N GLY A 98 22.87 3.86 -4.93
CA GLY A 98 23.21 3.78 -3.51
C GLY A 98 22.85 2.45 -2.89
#